data_AF-A0A9X6PR85-F1
#
_entry.id   AF-A0A9X6PR85-F1
#
_cell.length_a   1.000
_cell.length_b   1.000
_cell.length_c   1.000
_cell.angle_alpha   90.00
_cell.angle_beta   90.00
_cell.angle_gamma   90.00
#
_symmetry.space_group_name_H-M   'P 1'
#
loop_
_entity.id
_entity.type
_entity.pdbx_description
1 polymer ?
#
loop_
_entity_poly.entity_id
_entity_poly.type
_entity_poly.pdbx_seq_one_letter_code
_entity_poly.pdbx_strand_id
1 'polypeptide(L)'
;MHIFYKLDIDININRTVEKPYEIYIEIHYFNEEFKQRIKNLTKKYRPAFEVKYKNFIARHLHKDKFKIKLVSCTNKEYRAAKTGNYYYLSNLNSFDFERGVFSFVERNEAEEMMYKMKKIIGESLDKEALVFQRVL
;
A
#
# COMPACT_ATOMS: atom_id res chain seq x y z
N MET A 1 12.50 5.70 21.50
CA MET A 1 11.96 5.18 20.23
C MET A 1 12.68 5.92 19.12
N HIS A 2 13.52 5.23 18.34
CA HIS A 2 14.19 5.88 17.21
C HIS A 2 13.18 6.07 16.08
N ILE A 3 13.04 7.28 15.58
CA ILE A 3 12.18 7.60 14.43
C ILE A 3 13.06 7.43 13.19
N PHE A 4 12.80 6.39 12.40
CA PHE A 4 13.59 6.10 11.19
C PHE A 4 12.96 6.69 9.91
N TYR A 5 11.69 7.10 9.97
CA TYR A 5 10.96 7.59 8.81
C TYR A 5 9.83 8.55 9.21
N LYS A 6 9.32 9.30 8.22
CA LYS A 6 8.08 10.07 8.24
C LYS A 6 7.24 9.67 7.03
N LEU A 7 5.96 9.40 7.26
CA LEU A 7 4.98 9.09 6.22
C LEU A 7 4.09 10.31 5.99
N ASP A 8 4.23 10.93 4.83
CA ASP A 8 3.37 11.99 4.35
C ASP A 8 2.37 11.39 3.35
N ILE A 9 1.08 11.68 3.56
CA ILE A 9 0.01 11.16 2.72
C ILE A 9 -1.14 12.17 2.68
N ASP A 10 -1.50 12.56 1.47
CA ASP A 10 -2.48 13.61 1.20
C ASP A 10 -3.37 13.25 0.01
N ILE A 11 -4.52 13.92 -0.09
CA ILE A 11 -5.40 13.83 -1.26
C ILE A 11 -5.35 15.15 -2.02
N ASN A 12 -4.98 15.07 -3.29
CA ASN A 12 -5.06 16.18 -4.23
C ASN A 12 -6.21 15.95 -5.21
N ILE A 13 -6.75 17.05 -5.77
CA ILE A 13 -7.82 17.01 -6.75
C ILE A 13 -7.28 17.44 -8.11
N ASN A 14 -7.14 16.47 -9.01
CA ASN A 14 -6.77 16.69 -10.40
C ASN A 14 -8.03 16.72 -11.29
N ARG A 15 -8.55 17.91 -11.58
CA ARG A 15 -9.82 18.06 -12.32
C ARG A 15 -9.74 17.73 -13.81
N THR A 16 -8.56 17.44 -14.34
CA THR A 16 -8.37 17.19 -15.78
C THR A 16 -8.40 15.70 -16.14
N VAL A 17 -8.60 14.81 -15.17
CA VAL A 17 -8.59 13.35 -15.36
C VAL A 17 -9.91 12.71 -14.91
N GLU A 18 -10.23 11.54 -15.46
CA GLU A 18 -11.45 10.78 -15.14
C GLU A 18 -11.53 10.34 -13.67
N LYS A 19 -10.37 10.19 -13.01
CA LYS A 19 -10.24 9.81 -11.59
C LYS A 19 -9.61 10.97 -10.82
N PRO A 20 -10.40 12.01 -10.47
CA PRO A 20 -9.83 13.29 -10.06
C PRO A 20 -9.26 13.29 -8.64
N TYR A 21 -9.58 12.30 -7.80
CA TYR A 21 -9.11 12.26 -6.42
C TYR A 21 -7.86 11.39 -6.32
N GLU A 22 -6.70 12.03 -6.20
CA GLU A 22 -5.40 11.37 -6.20
C GLU A 22 -4.83 11.34 -4.78
N ILE A 23 -4.57 10.15 -4.27
CA ILE A 23 -3.81 9.95 -3.03
C ILE A 23 -2.33 9.99 -3.38
N TYR A 24 -1.62 10.96 -2.80
CA TYR A 24 -0.17 11.08 -2.88
C TYR A 24 0.43 10.52 -1.61
N ILE A 25 1.42 9.64 -1.75
CA ILE A 25 2.16 9.03 -0.65
C ILE A 25 3.64 9.34 -0.84
N GLU A 26 4.29 9.82 0.21
CA GLU A 26 5.74 10.02 0.25
C GLU A 26 6.29 9.55 1.59
N ILE A 27 7.38 8.79 1.56
CA ILE A 27 8.08 8.32 2.76
C ILE A 27 9.46 8.96 2.81
N HIS A 28 9.70 9.77 3.83
CA HIS A 28 11.00 10.36 4.11
C HIS A 28 11.74 9.52 5.13
N TYR A 29 12.88 8.96 4.76
CA TYR A 29 13.73 8.19 5.66
C TYR A 29 14.79 9.07 6.31
N PHE A 30 14.94 8.94 7.63
CA PHE A 30 15.95 9.68 8.41
C PHE A 30 17.22 8.86 8.68
N ASN A 31 17.19 7.57 8.38
CA ASN A 31 18.33 6.66 8.53
C ASN A 31 18.57 5.90 7.22
N GLU A 32 19.77 6.01 6.67
CA GLU A 32 20.11 5.45 5.36
C GLU A 32 20.21 3.92 5.39
N GLU A 33 20.69 3.31 6.47
CA GLU A 33 20.75 1.84 6.61
C GLU A 33 19.35 1.24 6.63
N PHE A 34 18.43 1.85 7.37
CA PHE A 34 17.02 1.47 7.40
C PHE A 34 16.37 1.63 6.02
N LYS A 35 16.64 2.75 5.32
CA LYS A 35 16.18 2.95 3.93
C LYS A 35 16.69 1.85 3.00
N GLN A 36 17.98 1.50 3.07
CA GLN A 36 18.54 0.42 2.25
C GLN A 36 17.93 -0.94 2.60
N ARG A 37 17.65 -1.21 3.88
CA ARG A 37 16.91 -2.40 4.31
C ARG A 37 15.53 -2.46 3.66
N ILE A 38 14.74 -1.39 3.74
CA ILE A 38 13.41 -1.34 3.12
C ILE A 38 13.51 -1.52 1.61
N LYS A 39 14.46 -0.84 0.95
CA LYS A 39 14.71 -1.00 -0.50
C LYS A 39 15.02 -2.44 -0.89
N ASN A 40 15.82 -3.14 -0.10
CA ASN A 40 16.14 -4.55 -0.32
C ASN A 40 14.91 -5.46 -0.15
N LEU A 41 14.07 -5.20 0.86
CA LEU A 41 12.80 -5.90 1.05
C LEU A 41 11.83 -5.63 -0.12
N THR A 42 11.71 -4.38 -0.56
CA THR A 42 10.90 -3.98 -1.71
C THR A 42 11.33 -4.74 -2.97
N LYS A 43 12.64 -4.77 -3.28
CA LYS A 43 13.17 -5.52 -4.43
C LYS A 43 12.85 -7.01 -4.36
N LYS A 44 12.99 -7.62 -3.18
CA LYS A 44 12.76 -9.06 -2.96
C LYS A 44 11.27 -9.43 -3.11
N TYR A 45 10.40 -8.69 -2.44
CA TYR A 45 8.99 -9.07 -2.32
C TYR A 45 8.08 -8.43 -3.36
N ARG A 46 8.54 -7.36 -4.02
CA ARG A 46 7.75 -6.52 -4.94
C ARG A 46 6.37 -6.21 -4.35
N PRO A 47 6.31 -5.36 -3.31
CA PRO A 47 5.07 -5.08 -2.61
C PRO A 47 4.04 -4.45 -3.56
N ALA A 48 2.78 -4.83 -3.35
CA ALA A 48 1.65 -4.23 -4.04
C ALA A 48 0.44 -4.16 -3.12
N PHE A 49 -0.37 -3.12 -3.30
CA PHE A 49 -1.71 -3.06 -2.74
C PHE A 49 -2.68 -3.88 -3.58
N GLU A 50 -3.18 -4.96 -3.00
CA GLU A 50 -4.32 -5.71 -3.52
C GLU A 50 -5.60 -5.01 -3.08
N VAL A 51 -6.32 -4.40 -4.02
CA VAL A 51 -7.58 -3.71 -3.78
C VAL A 51 -8.75 -4.57 -4.27
N LYS A 52 -9.71 -4.84 -3.38
CA LYS A 52 -10.94 -5.55 -3.71
C LYS A 52 -12.15 -4.75 -3.31
N TYR A 53 -13.04 -4.53 -4.28
CA TYR A 53 -14.36 -3.98 -4.03
C TYR A 53 -15.20 -4.98 -3.25
N LYS A 54 -15.86 -4.54 -2.19
CA LYS A 54 -16.83 -5.38 -1.50
C LYS A 54 -18.12 -5.45 -2.31
N ASN A 55 -18.77 -6.60 -2.31
CA ASN A 55 -20.10 -6.77 -2.93
C ASN A 55 -21.14 -5.90 -2.20
N PHE A 56 -22.24 -5.56 -2.88
CA PHE A 56 -23.26 -4.63 -2.41
C PHE A 56 -23.78 -4.92 -0.99
N ILE A 57 -24.01 -6.20 -0.66
CA ILE A 57 -24.45 -6.66 0.66
C ILE A 57 -23.42 -6.31 1.74
N ALA A 58 -22.14 -6.57 1.47
CA ALA A 58 -21.07 -6.29 2.41
C ALA A 58 -20.80 -4.78 2.59
N ARG A 59 -21.09 -3.95 1.57
CA ARG A 59 -21.03 -2.49 1.70
C ARG A 59 -22.11 -1.97 2.67
N HIS A 60 -23.33 -2.48 2.54
CA HIS A 60 -24.45 -2.11 3.42
C HIS A 60 -24.19 -2.51 4.89
N LEU A 61 -23.61 -3.68 5.12
CA LEU A 61 -23.36 -4.18 6.47
C LEU A 61 -22.15 -3.55 7.17
N HIS A 62 -21.05 -3.31 6.45
CA HIS A 62 -19.79 -2.92 7.07
C HIS A 62 -19.41 -1.45 6.91
N LYS A 63 -20.22 -0.64 6.21
CA LYS A 63 -19.96 0.78 5.83
C LYS A 63 -18.68 1.05 5.01
N ASP A 64 -17.71 0.15 5.05
CA ASP A 64 -16.49 0.14 4.25
C ASP A 64 -16.77 -0.36 2.82
N LYS A 65 -16.41 0.42 1.81
CA LYS A 65 -16.57 0.04 0.39
C LYS A 65 -15.45 -0.91 -0.08
N PHE A 66 -14.29 -0.89 0.57
CA PHE A 66 -13.09 -1.57 0.08
C PHE A 66 -12.43 -2.52 1.09
N LYS A 67 -11.75 -3.53 0.54
CA LYS A 67 -10.74 -4.31 1.24
C LYS A 67 -9.41 -4.10 0.55
N ILE A 68 -8.42 -3.61 1.29
CA ILE A 68 -7.06 -3.39 0.82
C ILE A 68 -6.09 -4.22 1.67
N LYS A 69 -5.07 -4.77 1.02
CA LYS A 69 -3.98 -5.50 1.66
C LYS A 69 -2.66 -5.17 0.97
N LEU A 70 -1.59 -5.06 1.73
CA LEU A 70 -0.24 -5.12 1.17
C LEU A 70 0.16 -6.59 0.99
N VAL A 71 0.57 -6.95 -0.21
CA VAL A 71 0.93 -8.32 -0.59
C VAL A 71 2.25 -8.34 -1.34
N SER A 72 2.89 -9.51 -1.40
CA SER A 72 4.07 -9.72 -2.24
C SER A 72 3.66 -10.21 -3.63
N CYS A 73 3.99 -9.47 -4.68
CA CYS A 73 3.77 -9.90 -6.06
C CYS A 73 4.51 -11.21 -6.36
N THR A 74 5.75 -11.36 -5.89
CA THR A 74 6.50 -12.62 -6.03
C THR A 74 5.73 -13.82 -5.48
N ASN A 75 5.09 -13.68 -4.31
CA ASN A 75 4.27 -14.76 -3.74
C ASN A 75 2.98 -15.00 -4.53
N LYS A 76 2.37 -13.97 -5.11
CA LYS A 76 1.17 -14.08 -5.95
C LYS A 76 1.47 -14.78 -7.27
N GLU A 77 2.57 -14.41 -7.94
CA GLU A 77 3.07 -15.05 -9.16
C GLU A 77 3.37 -16.53 -8.93
N TYR A 78 4.09 -16.85 -7.85
CA TYR A 78 4.35 -18.24 -7.49
C TYR A 78 3.06 -19.05 -7.31
N ARG A 79 2.04 -18.48 -6.65
CA ARG A 79 0.73 -19.13 -6.50
C ARG A 79 -0.02 -19.27 -7.82
N ALA A 80 0.01 -18.26 -8.68
CA ALA A 80 -0.61 -18.30 -10.00
C ALA A 80 0.00 -19.42 -10.84
N ALA A 81 1.33 -19.49 -10.92
CA ALA A 81 2.06 -20.54 -11.63
C ALA A 81 1.74 -21.94 -11.08
N LYS A 82 1.71 -22.10 -9.74
CA LYS A 82 1.41 -23.39 -9.11
C LYS A 82 -0.03 -23.87 -9.32
N THR A 83 -0.99 -22.97 -9.42
CA THR A 83 -2.43 -23.32 -9.47
C THR A 83 -3.04 -23.16 -10.86
N GLY A 84 -2.33 -22.55 -11.82
CA GLY A 84 -2.88 -22.12 -13.10
C GLY A 84 -3.88 -20.95 -12.99
N ASN A 85 -4.13 -20.41 -11.79
CA ASN A 85 -5.12 -19.38 -11.57
C ASN A 85 -4.51 -17.97 -11.61
N TYR A 86 -4.57 -17.31 -12.77
CA TYR A 86 -4.04 -15.96 -12.96
C TYR A 86 -4.85 -14.86 -12.25
N TYR A 87 -6.02 -15.17 -11.66
CA TYR A 87 -6.77 -14.21 -10.86
C TYR A 87 -5.98 -13.69 -9.66
N TYR A 88 -4.97 -14.45 -9.17
CA TYR A 88 -4.05 -14.00 -8.14
C TYR A 88 -3.25 -12.74 -8.52
N LEU A 89 -3.14 -12.42 -9.81
CA LEU A 89 -2.42 -11.26 -10.34
C LEU A 89 -3.32 -10.06 -10.63
N SER A 90 -4.62 -10.17 -10.37
CA SER A 90 -5.59 -9.09 -10.60
C SER A 90 -5.55 -8.03 -9.48
N ASN A 91 -5.83 -6.78 -9.84
CA ASN A 91 -5.99 -5.64 -8.92
C ASN A 91 -4.78 -5.40 -7.99
N LEU A 92 -3.57 -5.65 -8.48
CA LEU A 92 -2.33 -5.38 -7.77
C LEU A 92 -1.77 -4.03 -8.22
N ASN A 93 -1.64 -3.10 -7.30
CA ASN A 93 -1.00 -1.81 -7.55
C ASN A 93 0.36 -1.79 -6.86
N SER A 94 1.45 -1.75 -7.63
CA SER A 94 2.81 -1.76 -7.09
C SER A 94 3.06 -0.58 -6.15
N PHE A 95 3.82 -0.83 -5.08
CA PHE A 95 4.24 0.21 -4.15
C PHE A 95 5.67 -0.06 -3.71
N ASP A 96 6.56 0.90 -3.91
CA ASP A 96 8.00 0.73 -3.70
C ASP A 96 8.49 1.18 -2.31
N PHE A 97 7.59 1.71 -1.48
CA PHE A 97 7.91 2.34 -0.20
C PHE A 97 8.80 3.60 -0.31
N GLU A 98 8.83 4.27 -1.46
CA GLU A 98 9.39 5.62 -1.60
C GLU A 98 8.28 6.62 -1.88
N ARG A 99 7.53 6.42 -2.97
CA ARG A 99 6.43 7.29 -3.39
C ARG A 99 5.31 6.50 -4.04
N GLY A 100 4.09 7.03 -4.01
CA GLY A 100 2.95 6.41 -4.69
C GLY A 100 1.85 7.40 -5.02
N VAL A 101 1.18 7.18 -6.15
CA VAL A 101 0.00 7.95 -6.57
C VAL A 101 -1.12 6.96 -6.91
N PHE A 102 -2.28 7.15 -6.28
CA PHE A 102 -3.46 6.30 -6.48
C PHE A 102 -4.69 7.15 -6.75
N SER A 103 -5.30 6.97 -7.92
CA SER A 103 -6.43 7.81 -8.37
C SER A 103 -7.77 7.11 -8.20
N PHE A 104 -8.77 7.86 -7.73
CA PHE A 104 -10.14 7.41 -7.46
C PHE A 104 -11.16 8.35 -8.10
N VAL A 105 -12.34 7.79 -8.40
CA VAL A 105 -13.46 8.53 -9.00
C VAL A 105 -14.19 9.36 -7.95
N GLU A 106 -14.44 8.77 -6.78
CA GLU A 106 -15.18 9.44 -5.70
C GLU A 106 -14.25 9.87 -4.56
N ARG A 107 -14.52 11.06 -4.00
CA ARG A 107 -13.78 11.60 -2.85
C ARG A 107 -13.79 10.66 -1.65
N ASN A 108 -14.97 10.16 -1.29
CA ASN A 108 -15.14 9.31 -0.12
C ASN A 108 -14.36 7.99 -0.26
N GLU A 109 -14.18 7.49 -1.50
CA GLU A 109 -13.36 6.31 -1.77
C GLU A 109 -11.88 6.61 -1.59
N ALA A 110 -11.41 7.76 -2.07
CA ALA A 110 -10.05 8.23 -1.84
C ALA A 110 -9.76 8.40 -0.34
N GLU A 111 -10.67 9.02 0.42
CA GLU A 111 -10.52 9.21 1.87
C GLU A 111 -10.47 7.88 2.64
N GLU A 112 -11.37 6.94 2.33
CA GLU A 112 -11.34 5.59 2.93
C GLU A 112 -10.02 4.87 2.62
N MET A 113 -9.56 4.93 1.36
CA MET A 113 -8.33 4.28 0.94
C MET A 113 -7.08 4.93 1.53
N MET A 114 -7.05 6.26 1.61
CA MET A 114 -5.95 7.01 2.22
C MET A 114 -5.74 6.56 3.66
N TYR A 115 -6.81 6.50 4.46
CA TYR A 115 -6.73 6.05 5.84
C TYR A 115 -6.20 4.61 5.96
N LYS A 116 -6.68 3.70 5.11
CA LYS A 116 -6.26 2.29 5.12
C LYS A 116 -4.81 2.11 4.65
N MET A 117 -4.40 2.81 3.58
CA MET A 117 -3.02 2.81 3.10
C MET A 117 -2.08 3.35 4.15
N LYS A 118 -2.41 4.50 4.76
CA LYS A 118 -1.62 5.11 5.85
C LYS A 118 -1.37 4.11 6.98
N LYS A 119 -2.44 3.43 7.43
CA LYS A 119 -2.35 2.43 8.49
C LYS A 119 -1.46 1.25 8.08
N ILE A 120 -1.68 0.68 6.90
CA ILE A 120 -0.91 -0.49 6.43
C ILE A 120 0.58 -0.16 6.26
N ILE A 121 0.90 0.99 5.67
CA ILE A 121 2.28 1.44 5.47
C ILE A 121 2.95 1.66 6.82
N GLY A 122 2.32 2.44 7.71
CA GLY A 122 2.83 2.73 9.04
C GLY A 122 3.09 1.46 9.85
N GLU A 123 2.11 0.56 9.96
CA GLU A 123 2.28 -0.73 10.65
C GLU A 123 3.38 -1.60 10.05
N SER A 124 3.60 -1.53 8.74
CA SER A 124 4.65 -2.31 8.06
C SER A 124 6.04 -1.75 8.35
N LEU A 125 6.20 -0.43 8.25
CA LEU A 125 7.45 0.26 8.55
C LEU A 125 7.79 0.17 10.04
N ASP A 126 6.81 0.29 10.94
CA ASP A 126 7.00 0.15 12.38
C ASP A 126 7.48 -1.25 12.76
N LYS A 127 6.92 -2.30 12.14
CA LYS A 127 7.39 -3.68 12.33
C LYS A 127 8.84 -3.84 11.89
N GLU A 128 9.20 -3.32 10.72
CA GLU A 128 10.59 -3.39 10.25
C GLU A 128 11.53 -2.53 11.11
N ALA A 129 11.08 -1.37 11.60
CA ALA A 129 11.84 -0.52 12.51
C ALA A 129 12.16 -1.27 13.82
N LEU A 130 11.19 -1.98 14.38
CA LEU A 130 11.38 -2.81 15.58
C LEU A 130 12.37 -3.95 15.34
N VAL A 131 12.32 -4.61 14.17
CA VAL A 131 13.29 -5.65 13.81
C VAL A 131 14.68 -5.05 13.63
N PHE A 132 14.79 -3.90 12.95
CA PHE A 132 16.05 -3.21 12.71
C PHE A 132 16.72 -2.79 14.02
N GLN A 133 15.96 -2.23 14.96
CA GLN A 133 16.48 -1.81 16.27
C GLN A 133 16.97 -2.98 17.14
N ARG A 134 16.44 -4.20 16.95
CA ARG A 134 16.86 -5.40 17.70
C ARG A 134 18.14 -6.04 17.17
N VAL A 135 18.54 -5.71 15.94
CA VAL A 135 19.73 -6.26 15.28
C VAL A 135 20.93 -5.32 15.44
N LEU A 136 20.70 -4.06 15.81
CA LEU A 136 21.69 -3.10 16.30
C LEU A 136 21.97 -3.31 17.79
#